data_AF-A0A534Y5R2-F1
#
_entry.id   AF-A0A534Y5R2-F1
#
_cell.length_a   1.000
_cell.length_b   1.000
_cell.length_c   1.000
_cell.angle_alpha   90.00
_cell.angle_beta   90.00
_cell.angle_gamma   90.00
#
_symmetry.space_group_name_H-M   'P 1'
#
loop_
_entity.id
_entity.type
_entity.pdbx_description
1 polymer ?
#
loop_
_entity_poly.entity_id
_entity_poly.type
_entity_poly.pdbx_seq_one_letter_code
_entity_poly.pdbx_strand_id
1 'polypeptide(L)'
;MSVVDSVTGALVCAATVTATDGSYSETLNGLLPPPEDGGPPCAYVGAFERAGTYAIDASAEGRETRATGIEVTKDSCHVIPRKVTLNL
;
A
#
# COMPACT_ATOMS: atom_id res chain seq x y z
N MET A 1 2.65 -2.83 2.12
CA MET A 1 1.19 -3.02 2.32
C MET A 1 0.71 -4.20 1.49
N SER A 2 -0.50 -4.72 1.72
CA SER A 2 -1.09 -5.81 0.93
C SER A 2 -2.50 -5.44 0.47
N VAL A 3 -2.93 -6.08 -0.62
CA VAL A 3 -4.31 -6.04 -1.10
C VAL A 3 -4.84 -7.46 -1.05
N VAL A 4 -6.02 -7.65 -0.45
CA VAL A 4 -6.67 -8.95 -0.34
C VAL A 4 -8.09 -8.86 -0.87
N ASP A 5 -8.55 -9.97 -1.45
CA ASP A 5 -9.93 -10.14 -1.84
C ASP A 5 -10.82 -10.25 -0.60
N SER A 6 -11.86 -9.42 -0.51
CA SER A 6 -12.73 -9.32 0.67
C SER A 6 -13.60 -10.57 0.91
N VAL A 7 -13.82 -11.39 -0.11
CA VAL A 7 -14.66 -12.59 -0.04
C VAL A 7 -13.81 -13.80 0.35
N THR A 8 -12.67 -13.98 -0.32
CA THR A 8 -11.84 -15.18 -0.20
C THR A 8 -10.65 -15.00 0.75
N GLY A 9 -10.25 -13.76 1.05
CA GLY A 9 -9.03 -13.43 1.79
C GLY A 9 -7.74 -13.66 1.01
N ALA A 10 -7.83 -14.02 -0.28
CA ALA A 10 -6.66 -14.27 -1.12
C ALA A 10 -5.92 -12.97 -1.46
N LEU A 11 -4.60 -13.03 -1.63
CA LEU A 11 -3.80 -11.87 -2.03
C LEU A 11 -4.07 -11.50 -3.49
N VAL A 12 -4.23 -10.19 -3.75
CA VAL A 12 -4.45 -9.63 -5.08
C VAL A 12 -3.14 -9.00 -5.57
N CYS A 13 -2.37 -9.78 -6.33
CA CYS A 13 -1.03 -9.41 -6.78
C CYS A 13 -0.97 -8.49 -8.00
N ALA A 14 -2.08 -8.37 -8.72
CA ALA A 14 -2.21 -7.56 -9.93
C ALA A 14 -2.93 -6.22 -9.67
N ALA A 15 -3.06 -5.81 -8.40
CA ALA A 15 -3.66 -4.53 -8.07
C ALA A 15 -2.76 -3.36 -8.49
N THR A 16 -3.38 -2.30 -9.00
CA THR A 16 -2.75 -0.97 -9.09
C THR A 16 -3.06 -0.24 -7.78
N VAL A 17 -2.03 0.25 -7.09
CA VAL A 17 -2.20 0.94 -5.81
C VAL A 17 -1.58 2.33 -5.90
N THR A 18 -2.33 3.36 -5.55
CA THR A 18 -1.88 4.75 -5.56
C THR A 18 -2.01 5.37 -4.18
N ALA A 19 -0.93 5.97 -3.68
CA ALA A 19 -0.92 6.77 -2.46
C ALA A 19 -0.94 8.26 -2.80
N THR A 20 -1.78 9.02 -2.10
CA THR A 20 -1.98 10.46 -2.34
C THR A 20 -1.97 11.22 -1.02
N ASP A 21 -1.23 12.33 -0.95
CA ASP A 21 -1.24 13.29 0.18
C ASP A 21 -1.20 14.73 -0.37
N GLY A 22 -2.32 15.45 -0.27
CA GLY A 22 -2.46 16.76 -0.92
C GLY A 22 -2.22 16.69 -2.43
N SER A 23 -1.20 17.41 -2.92
CA SER A 23 -0.79 17.38 -4.33
C SER A 23 0.17 16.25 -4.69
N TYR A 24 0.67 15.51 -3.71
CA TYR A 24 1.53 14.36 -3.95
C TYR A 24 0.70 13.15 -4.38
N SER A 25 1.17 12.43 -5.40
CA SER A 25 0.59 11.16 -5.81
C SER A 25 1.67 10.23 -6.33
N GLU A 26 1.58 8.94 -5.99
CA GLU A 26 2.51 7.90 -6.40
C GLU A 26 1.78 6.57 -6.58
N THR A 27 2.01 5.89 -7.71
CA THR A 27 1.67 4.47 -7.85
C THR A 27 2.74 3.63 -7.16
N LEU A 28 2.33 2.86 -6.15
CA LEU A 28 3.23 2.04 -5.33
C LEU A 28 3.84 0.90 -6.16
N ASN A 29 5.09 0.58 -5.86
CA ASN A 29 5.81 -0.51 -6.49
C ASN A 29 5.35 -1.85 -5.92
N GLY A 30 4.87 -2.74 -6.77
CA GLY A 30 4.64 -4.14 -6.42
C GLY A 30 5.98 -4.87 -6.32
N LEU A 31 6.25 -5.48 -5.16
CA LEU A 31 7.41 -6.33 -4.93
C LEU A 31 7.08 -7.75 -5.41
N LEU A 32 7.62 -8.09 -6.58
CA LEU A 32 7.60 -9.43 -7.18
C LEU A 32 9.03 -9.79 -7.64
N PRO A 33 9.54 -10.99 -7.34
CA PRO A 33 8.93 -12.08 -6.54
C PRO A 33 8.82 -11.72 -5.04
N PRO A 34 8.14 -12.57 -4.22
CA PRO A 34 8.06 -12.36 -2.77
C PRO A 34 9.46 -12.19 -2.15
N PRO A 35 9.63 -11.37 -1.09
CA PRO A 35 10.91 -11.25 -0.41
C PRO A 35 11.40 -12.63 0.05
N GLU A 36 12.70 -12.89 -0.14
CA GLU A 36 13.35 -14.16 0.24
C GLU A 36 13.19 -14.46 1.74
N ASP A 37 12.97 -13.44 2.56
CA ASP A 37 12.74 -13.50 4.00
C ASP A 37 11.31 -13.94 4.40
N GLY A 38 10.50 -14.44 3.46
CA GLY A 38 9.14 -14.94 3.74
C GLY A 38 8.11 -13.85 3.98
N GLY A 39 8.34 -12.64 3.46
CA GLY A 39 7.33 -11.58 3.42
C GLY A 39 6.08 -12.02 2.64
N PRO A 40 4.92 -11.38 2.85
CA PRO A 40 3.71 -11.73 2.12
C PRO A 40 3.98 -11.64 0.61
N PRO A 41 3.59 -12.65 -0.18
CA PRO A 41 3.69 -12.56 -1.62
C PRO A 41 2.89 -11.32 -2.06
N CYS A 42 3.48 -10.50 -2.94
CA CYS A 42 2.80 -9.34 -3.51
C CYS A 42 2.54 -8.21 -2.50
N ALA A 43 3.63 -7.65 -1.96
CA ALA A 43 3.59 -6.43 -1.17
C ALA A 43 3.72 -5.20 -2.07
N TYR A 44 2.99 -4.14 -1.76
CA TYR A 44 3.15 -2.82 -2.40
C TYR A 44 3.87 -1.85 -1.48
N VAL A 45 4.87 -1.14 -2.00
CA VAL A 45 5.72 -0.20 -1.26
C VAL A 45 5.94 1.09 -2.04
N GLY A 46 6.04 2.20 -1.31
CA GLY A 46 6.29 3.53 -1.85
C GLY A 46 6.16 4.57 -0.74
N ALA A 47 6.09 5.84 -1.12
CA ALA A 47 6.19 7.05 -0.31
C ALA A 47 7.54 7.21 0.44
N PHE A 48 8.17 6.10 0.85
CA PHE A 48 9.49 6.02 1.47
C PHE A 48 9.68 7.06 2.58
N GLU A 49 10.72 7.89 2.50
CA GLU A 49 11.04 8.95 3.46
C GLU A 49 10.12 10.18 3.34
N ARG A 50 8.80 9.95 3.23
CA ARG A 50 7.78 11.00 3.24
C ARG A 50 6.76 10.72 4.32
N ALA A 51 6.82 11.52 5.39
CA ALA A 51 5.76 11.62 6.38
C ALA A 51 4.60 12.45 5.82
N GLY A 52 3.38 12.10 6.19
CA GLY A 52 2.18 12.66 5.59
C GLY A 52 0.91 11.95 6.03
N THR A 53 -0.25 12.43 5.55
CA THR A 53 -1.54 11.76 5.74
C THR A 53 -2.08 11.31 4.41
N TYR A 54 -2.05 9.99 4.19
CA TYR A 54 -2.31 9.42 2.88
C TYR A 54 -3.76 8.95 2.73
N ALA A 55 -4.32 9.22 1.54
CA ALA A 55 -5.35 8.38 0.94
C ALA A 55 -4.67 7.31 0.09
N ILE A 56 -5.17 6.09 0.14
CA ILE A 56 -4.70 4.98 -0.68
C ILE A 56 -5.87 4.40 -1.46
N ASP A 57 -5.76 4.43 -2.78
CA ASP A 57 -6.69 3.83 -3.72
C ASP A 57 -6.06 2.54 -4.26
N ALA A 58 -6.83 1.46 -4.33
CA ALA A 58 -6.42 0.21 -4.95
C ALA A 58 -7.49 -0.30 -5.92
N SER A 59 -7.06 -0.78 -7.08
CA SER A 59 -7.96 -1.33 -8.10
C SER A 59 -7.41 -2.61 -8.73
N ALA A 60 -8.30 -3.57 -8.97
CA ALA A 60 -7.99 -4.82 -9.67
C ALA A 60 -9.28 -5.40 -10.26
N GLU A 61 -9.22 -5.96 -11.47
CA GLU A 61 -10.34 -6.71 -12.08
C GLU A 61 -11.67 -5.92 -12.13
N GLY A 62 -11.61 -4.59 -12.30
CA GLY A 62 -12.79 -3.71 -12.34
C GLY A 62 -13.41 -3.41 -10.96
N ARG A 63 -12.77 -3.86 -9.88
CA ARG A 63 -13.11 -3.52 -8.49
C ARG A 63 -12.16 -2.46 -7.96
N GLU A 64 -12.66 -1.65 -7.03
CA GLU A 64 -11.93 -0.53 -6.44
C GLU A 64 -12.19 -0.46 -4.93
N THR A 65 -11.18 -0.03 -4.19
CA THR A 65 -11.27 0.23 -2.74
C THR A 65 -10.41 1.42 -2.36
N ARG A 66 -10.78 2.09 -1.26
CA ARG A 66 -10.09 3.29 -0.79
C ARG A 66 -9.97 3.27 0.74
N ALA A 67 -8.77 3.55 1.24
CA ALA A 67 -8.53 3.91 2.63
C ALA A 67 -8.06 5.37 2.73
N THR A 68 -8.43 6.05 3.81
CA THR A 68 -8.03 7.44 4.06
C THR A 68 -7.56 7.62 5.49
N GLY A 69 -6.86 8.72 5.76
CA GLY A 69 -6.35 9.01 7.11
C GLY A 69 -5.18 8.10 7.51
N ILE A 70 -4.42 7.57 6.54
CA ILE A 70 -3.24 6.76 6.84
C ILE A 70 -2.10 7.70 7.25
N GLU A 71 -1.95 7.88 8.55
CA GLU A 71 -0.91 8.73 9.12
C GLU A 71 0.45 8.03 9.11
N VAL A 72 1.40 8.61 8.38
CA VAL A 72 2.81 8.23 8.35
C VAL A 72 3.60 9.32 9.06
N THR A 73 4.21 8.96 10.18
CA THR A 73 4.97 9.90 11.02
C THR A 73 6.47 9.74 10.82
N LYS A 74 7.26 10.68 11.35
CA LYS A 74 8.72 10.59 11.40
C LYS A 74 9.23 10.93 12.79
N ASP A 75 10.38 10.37 13.15
CA ASP A 75 11.16 10.79 14.30
C ASP A 75 12.36 11.64 13.88
N SER A 76 13.33 11.82 14.79
CA SER A 76 14.54 12.60 14.53
C SER A 76 15.48 11.97 13.49
N CYS A 77 15.30 10.69 13.18
CA CYS A 77 16.21 9.90 12.36
C CYS A 77 15.57 9.46 11.04
N HIS A 78 14.29 9.07 11.05
CA HIS A 78 13.65 8.42 9.89
C HIS A 78 12.13 8.53 9.89
N VAL A 79 11.55 8.29 8.72
CA VAL A 79 10.11 8.04 8.57
C VAL A 79 9.75 6.66 9.11
N ILE A 80 8.62 6.56 9.82
CA ILE A 80 8.12 5.33 10.43
C ILE A 80 7.13 4.68 9.45
N PRO A 81 7.48 3.53 8.81
CA PRO A 81 6.62 2.91 7.82
C PRO A 81 5.30 2.39 8.42
N ARG A 82 4.23 2.41 7.63
CA ARG A 82 2.93 1.85 8.02
C ARG A 82 2.61 0.60 7.21
N LYS A 83 2.21 -0.47 7.90
CA LYS A 83 1.61 -1.66 7.29
C LYS A 83 0.11 -1.43 7.17
N VAL A 84 -0.40 -1.55 5.95
CA VAL A 84 -1.82 -1.42 5.63
C VAL A 84 -2.24 -2.67 4.85
N THR A 85 -3.46 -3.13 5.08
CA THR A 85 -4.12 -4.14 4.27
C THR A 85 -5.43 -3.55 3.75
N LEU A 86 -5.58 -3.54 2.42
CA LEU A 86 -6.79 -3.11 1.75
C LEU A 86 -7.62 -4.32 1.36
N ASN A 87 -8.91 -4.27 1.62
CA ASN A 87 -9.87 -5.28 1.21
C ASN A 87 -10.58 -4.80 -0.06
N LEU A 88 -10.52 -5.62 -1.11
CA LEU A 88 -11.01 -5.34 -2.46
C LEU A 88 -12.19 -6.23 -2.84
#